data_AF-A0A150IN17-F1
#
_entry.id   AF-A0A150IN17-F1
#
_cell.length_a   1.000
_cell.length_b   1.000
_cell.length_c   1.000
_cell.angle_alpha   90.00
_cell.angle_beta   90.00
_cell.angle_gamma   90.00
#
_symmetry.space_group_name_H-M   'P 1'
#
loop_
_entity.id
_entity.type
_entity.pdbx_description
1 polymer ?
#
loop_
_entity_poly.entity_id
_entity_poly.type
_entity_poly.pdbx_seq_one_letter_code
_entity_poly.pdbx_strand_id
1 'polypeptide(L)'
;MNKKGKETRPIPLKRETLKPDQLQEGYVFDVPREGVHVHSFICQHCGLHFLVFSWQFDRHRVENTYCPECGKRGAFMHYRRVLSENPQFSILSNAEIFRYVPFHESNLINDSVKRMPDGSFKKLEINIDDE
;
A
#
# COMPACT_ATOMS: atom_id res chain seq x y z
N MET A 1 5.23 26.97 -34.20
CA MET A 1 5.97 27.27 -32.95
C MET A 1 5.37 26.41 -31.84
N ASN A 2 5.96 25.24 -31.55
CA ASN A 2 5.48 24.30 -30.53
C ASN A 2 6.27 24.51 -29.22
N LYS A 3 5.58 24.89 -28.13
CA LYS A 3 6.17 25.01 -26.79
C LYS A 3 6.25 23.62 -26.16
N LYS A 4 7.47 23.11 -25.95
CA LYS A 4 7.76 21.90 -25.17
C LYS A 4 7.46 22.15 -23.69
N GLY A 5 6.59 21.35 -23.09
CA GLY A 5 6.38 21.32 -21.63
C GLY A 5 7.61 20.72 -20.94
N LYS A 6 8.13 21.40 -19.92
CA LYS A 6 9.24 20.91 -19.09
C LYS A 6 8.66 20.04 -17.97
N GLU A 7 9.03 18.77 -17.98
CA GLU A 7 8.74 17.79 -16.94
C GLU A 7 9.66 18.05 -15.74
N THR A 8 9.11 18.54 -14.63
CA THR A 8 9.87 18.79 -13.39
C THR A 8 9.87 17.53 -12.55
N ARG A 9 11.03 16.88 -12.39
CA ARG A 9 11.21 15.79 -11.43
C ARG A 9 11.31 16.36 -10.00
N PRO A 10 10.64 15.79 -9.00
CA PRO A 10 10.73 16.30 -7.63
C PRO A 10 12.07 15.96 -6.97
N ILE A 11 12.64 16.95 -6.29
CA ILE A 11 13.88 16.83 -5.49
C ILE A 11 13.50 16.41 -4.06
N PRO A 12 14.18 15.45 -3.40
CA PRO A 12 13.91 15.11 -2.01
C PRO A 12 14.49 16.19 -1.06
N LEU A 13 13.65 16.80 -0.23
CA LEU A 13 14.08 17.72 0.83
C LEU A 13 14.51 16.95 2.09
N LYS A 14 15.68 17.29 2.64
CA LYS A 14 16.23 16.72 3.88
C LYS A 14 15.44 17.19 5.10
N ARG A 15 15.24 16.27 6.06
CA ARG A 15 14.27 16.31 7.18
C ARG A 15 14.57 17.26 8.34
N GLU A 16 15.60 18.08 8.29
CA GLU A 16 16.09 18.72 9.52
C GLU A 16 15.79 20.22 9.57
N THR A 17 15.03 20.57 10.62
CA THR A 17 14.77 21.90 11.18
C THR A 17 13.64 22.72 10.55
N LEU A 18 12.39 22.31 10.80
CA LEU A 18 11.22 23.18 10.62
C LEU A 18 10.73 23.69 11.99
N LYS A 19 10.58 25.01 12.11
CA LYS A 19 9.97 25.69 13.27
C LYS A 19 8.45 25.45 13.27
N PRO A 20 7.79 25.38 14.44
CA PRO A 20 6.38 24.99 14.55
C PRO A 20 5.38 25.95 13.87
N ASP A 21 5.78 27.19 13.59
CA ASP A 21 4.98 28.21 12.89
C ASP A 21 5.09 28.15 11.35
N GLN A 22 5.96 27.26 10.83
CA GLN A 22 6.24 27.08 9.40
C GLN A 22 5.70 25.74 8.86
N LEU A 23 4.76 25.08 9.57
CA LEU A 23 3.93 24.01 9.00
C LEU A 23 2.93 24.62 8.00
N GLN A 24 3.47 25.15 6.90
CA GLN A 24 2.72 25.63 5.76
C GLN A 24 2.06 24.43 5.12
N GLU A 25 0.73 24.29 5.32
CA GLU A 25 -0.24 23.41 4.64
C GLU A 25 0.40 22.40 3.68
N GLY A 26 1.08 21.42 4.26
CA GLY A 26 1.93 20.49 3.54
C GLY A 26 1.10 19.41 2.88
N TYR A 27 0.76 19.61 1.60
CA TYR A 27 0.31 18.57 0.66
C TYR A 27 -0.65 17.54 1.27
N VAL A 28 -1.84 18.00 1.65
CA VAL A 28 -2.97 17.09 1.87
C VAL A 28 -3.33 16.55 0.49
N PHE A 29 -2.90 15.32 0.18
CA PHE A 29 -3.61 14.58 -0.84
C PHE A 29 -5.03 14.39 -0.29
N ASP A 30 -5.96 15.23 -0.76
CA ASP A 30 -7.42 15.13 -0.55
C ASP A 30 -7.94 13.87 -1.27
N VAL A 31 -7.32 12.71 -1.02
CA VAL A 31 -7.93 11.44 -1.41
C VAL A 31 -8.98 11.17 -0.33
N PRO A 32 -10.27 11.22 -0.67
CA PRO A 32 -11.34 11.16 0.31
C PRO A 32 -11.18 9.87 1.12
N ARG A 33 -11.08 10.04 2.43
CA ARG A 33 -11.17 8.95 3.38
C ARG A 33 -12.64 8.62 3.55
N GLU A 34 -13.02 7.43 3.13
CA GLU A 34 -14.41 6.94 3.19
C GLU A 34 -14.65 6.12 4.46
N GLY A 35 -13.58 5.58 5.06
CA GLY A 35 -13.66 4.72 6.22
C GLY A 35 -12.43 3.85 6.35
N VAL A 36 -12.59 2.68 6.96
CA VAL A 36 -11.58 1.63 7.00
C VAL A 36 -12.19 0.37 6.41
N HIS A 37 -11.57 -0.12 5.34
CA HIS A 37 -12.05 -1.25 4.56
C HIS A 37 -10.96 -2.31 4.47
N VAL A 38 -11.39 -3.57 4.39
CA VAL A 38 -10.51 -4.71 4.12
C VAL A 38 -11.02 -5.48 2.90
N HIS A 39 -10.10 -5.78 2.00
CA HIS A 39 -10.31 -6.56 0.80
C HIS A 39 -9.53 -7.87 0.95
N SER A 40 -10.21 -9.00 0.83
CA SER A 40 -9.61 -10.33 0.86
C SER A 40 -9.56 -10.88 -0.55
N PHE A 41 -8.36 -11.25 -1.01
CA PHE A 41 -8.13 -11.80 -2.34
C PHE A 41 -7.52 -13.20 -2.23
N ILE A 42 -8.10 -14.17 -2.93
CA ILE A 42 -7.53 -15.52 -3.09
C ILE A 42 -7.19 -15.72 -4.57
N CYS A 43 -5.89 -15.72 -4.87
CA CYS A 43 -5.37 -15.87 -6.23
C CYS A 43 -5.69 -17.25 -6.78
N GLN A 44 -6.44 -17.33 -7.89
CA GLN A 44 -6.76 -18.59 -8.54
C GLN A 44 -5.59 -19.19 -9.34
N HIS A 45 -4.45 -18.49 -9.43
CA HIS A 45 -3.26 -19.00 -10.14
C HIS A 45 -2.23 -19.66 -9.22
N CYS A 46 -1.94 -19.07 -8.06
CA CYS A 46 -0.94 -19.58 -7.11
C CYS A 46 -1.51 -19.94 -5.73
N GLY A 47 -2.80 -19.69 -5.49
CA GLY A 47 -3.45 -19.99 -4.22
C GLY A 47 -3.18 -18.98 -3.10
N LEU A 48 -2.35 -17.95 -3.33
CA LEU A 48 -2.06 -16.95 -2.31
C LEU A 48 -3.34 -16.26 -1.84
N HIS A 49 -3.56 -16.30 -0.54
CA HIS A 49 -4.57 -15.50 0.15
C HIS A 49 -3.89 -14.29 0.81
N PHE A 50 -4.34 -13.09 0.45
CA PHE A 50 -3.83 -11.86 1.03
C PHE A 50 -4.95 -10.86 1.31
N LEU A 51 -4.71 -9.99 2.30
CA LEU A 51 -5.60 -8.90 2.68
C LEU A 51 -4.99 -7.56 2.28
N VAL A 52 -5.82 -6.66 1.77
CA VAL A 52 -5.47 -5.26 1.51
C VAL A 52 -6.37 -4.39 2.37
N PHE A 53 -5.76 -3.60 3.26
CA PHE A 53 -6.45 -2.61 4.06
C PHE A 53 -6.38 -1.25 3.38
N SER A 54 -7.49 -0.53 3.31
CA SER A 54 -7.61 0.73 2.57
C SER A 54 -8.55 1.69 3.28
N TRP A 55 -8.29 2.99 3.13
CA TRP A 55 -9.20 4.06 3.56
C TRP A 55 -10.25 4.45 2.53
N GLN A 56 -10.20 3.80 1.36
CA GLN A 56 -11.15 3.94 0.26
C GLN A 56 -11.77 2.59 -0.04
N PHE A 57 -13.07 2.59 -0.27
CA PHE A 57 -13.88 1.41 -0.48
C PHE A 57 -13.60 0.73 -1.82
N ASP A 58 -13.34 1.50 -2.88
CA ASP A 58 -13.29 0.98 -4.25
C ASP A 58 -11.91 1.09 -4.91
N ARG A 59 -10.87 1.40 -4.13
CA ARG A 59 -9.49 1.47 -4.63
C ARG A 59 -8.98 0.12 -5.14
N HIS A 60 -9.42 -0.98 -4.53
CA HIS A 60 -8.94 -2.33 -4.83
C HIS A 60 -10.07 -3.25 -5.28
N ARG A 61 -10.02 -3.65 -6.54
CA ARG A 61 -10.95 -4.57 -7.19
C ARG A 61 -10.18 -5.67 -7.95
N VAL A 62 -10.88 -6.70 -8.39
CA VAL A 62 -10.29 -7.84 -9.12
C VAL A 62 -9.59 -7.39 -10.40
N GLU A 63 -10.09 -6.33 -11.04
CA GLU A 63 -9.61 -5.84 -12.33
C GLU A 63 -8.29 -5.05 -12.23
N ASN A 64 -8.04 -4.41 -11.07
CA ASN A 64 -6.92 -3.50 -10.85
C ASN A 64 -5.90 -3.98 -9.81
N THR A 65 -6.13 -5.14 -9.19
CA THR A 65 -5.23 -5.73 -8.19
C THR A 65 -4.34 -6.80 -8.84
N TYR A 66 -3.06 -6.78 -8.51
CA TYR A 66 -2.08 -7.80 -8.93
C TYR A 66 -1.75 -8.72 -7.76
N CYS A 67 -1.56 -10.01 -8.04
CA CYS A 67 -1.09 -10.96 -7.03
C CYS A 67 0.37 -10.64 -6.67
N PRO A 68 0.71 -10.39 -5.40
CA PRO A 68 2.07 -10.02 -5.01
C PRO A 68 3.08 -11.17 -5.15
N GLU A 69 2.61 -12.42 -5.24
CA GLU A 69 3.49 -13.58 -5.45
C GLU A 69 3.72 -13.86 -6.93
N CYS A 70 2.65 -13.98 -7.73
CA CYS A 70 2.76 -14.42 -9.12
C CYS A 70 2.59 -13.32 -10.17
N GLY A 71 2.30 -12.08 -9.77
CA GLY A 71 2.16 -10.92 -10.67
C GLY A 71 0.95 -10.94 -11.62
N LYS A 72 0.08 -11.95 -11.55
CA LYS A 72 -1.12 -12.07 -12.40
C LYS A 72 -2.30 -11.28 -11.82
N ARG A 73 -3.25 -10.87 -12.67
CA ARG A 73 -4.47 -10.11 -12.30
C ARG A 73 -5.73 -10.79 -12.87
N GLY A 74 -6.90 -10.37 -12.39
CA GLY A 74 -8.20 -10.74 -12.98
C GLY A 74 -8.81 -12.08 -12.51
N ALA A 75 -8.04 -12.94 -11.85
CA ALA A 75 -8.52 -14.24 -11.37
C ALA A 75 -8.39 -14.36 -9.85
N PHE A 76 -9.30 -13.70 -9.13
CA PHE A 76 -9.38 -13.73 -7.66
C PHE A 76 -10.78 -14.11 -7.18
N MET A 77 -10.88 -14.92 -6.12
CA MET A 77 -12.05 -14.82 -5.23
C MET A 77 -11.84 -13.58 -4.37
N HIS A 78 -12.77 -12.63 -4.44
CA HIS A 78 -12.68 -11.33 -3.77
C HIS A 78 -13.83 -11.15 -2.79
N TYR A 79 -13.49 -10.87 -1.53
CA TYR A 79 -14.43 -10.49 -0.49
C TYR A 79 -14.06 -9.12 0.04
N ARG A 80 -15.05 -8.36 0.50
CA ARG A 80 -14.84 -7.03 1.11
C ARG A 80 -15.62 -6.91 2.40
N ARG A 81 -15.07 -6.17 3.36
CA ARG A 81 -15.74 -5.80 4.61
C ARG A 81 -15.40 -4.37 5.00
N VAL A 82 -16.40 -3.65 5.51
CA VAL A 82 -16.23 -2.34 6.15
C VAL A 82 -15.94 -2.57 7.62
N LEU A 83 -14.81 -2.03 8.11
CA LEU A 83 -14.40 -2.08 9.52
C LEU A 83 -14.82 -0.80 10.26
N SER A 84 -14.86 0.32 9.55
CA SER A 84 -15.33 1.62 10.04
C SER A 84 -15.86 2.44 8.88
N GLU A 85 -16.94 3.18 9.09
CA GLU A 85 -17.45 4.19 8.16
C GLU A 85 -17.02 5.60 8.56
N ASN A 86 -16.14 5.74 9.57
CA ASN A 86 -15.69 7.05 10.04
C ASN A 86 -14.71 7.66 9.01
N PRO A 87 -15.10 8.78 8.35
CA PRO A 87 -14.25 9.43 7.37
C PRO A 87 -13.11 10.23 8.02
N GLN A 88 -13.11 10.38 9.34
CA GLN A 88 -12.05 11.07 10.09
C GLN A 88 -11.07 10.07 10.69
N PHE A 89 -9.79 10.35 10.50
CA PHE A 89 -8.73 9.59 11.15
C PHE A 89 -8.72 9.88 12.65
N SER A 90 -8.61 8.84 13.47
CA SER A 90 -8.41 9.00 14.91
C SER A 90 -7.49 7.94 15.48
N ILE A 91 -6.39 8.37 16.08
CA ILE A 91 -5.43 7.46 16.76
C ILE A 91 -6.10 6.70 17.92
N LEU A 92 -7.13 7.31 18.51
CA LEU A 92 -7.89 6.75 19.64
C LEU A 92 -8.97 5.75 19.18
N SER A 93 -9.27 5.67 17.88
CA SER A 93 -10.24 4.72 17.36
C SER A 93 -9.68 3.30 17.38
N ASN A 94 -10.52 2.35 17.83
CA ASN A 94 -10.22 0.93 17.79
C ASN A 94 -10.41 0.32 16.39
N ALA A 95 -10.97 1.09 15.45
CA ALA A 95 -11.33 0.60 14.12
C ALA A 95 -10.37 1.11 13.02
N GLU A 96 -9.14 1.47 13.38
CA GLU A 96 -8.11 1.91 12.43
C GLU A 96 -7.25 0.76 11.90
N ILE A 97 -6.74 0.89 10.67
CA ILE A 97 -5.92 -0.13 10.00
C ILE A 97 -4.78 -0.64 10.89
N PHE A 98 -4.04 0.26 11.53
CA PHE A 98 -2.89 -0.07 12.39
C PHE A 98 -3.26 -0.83 13.68
N ARG A 99 -4.56 -0.99 13.99
CA ARG A 99 -5.04 -1.88 15.05
C ARG A 99 -5.19 -3.33 14.58
N TYR A 100 -5.29 -3.54 13.27
CA TYR A 100 -5.44 -4.85 12.64
C TYR A 100 -4.12 -5.40 12.06
N VAL A 101 -3.08 -4.55 11.94
CA VAL A 101 -1.76 -4.93 11.43
C VAL A 101 -0.63 -4.59 12.43
N PRO A 102 0.37 -5.45 12.61
CA PRO A 102 0.43 -6.83 12.10
C PRO A 102 -0.71 -7.66 12.69
N PHE A 103 -1.25 -8.58 11.89
CA PHE A 103 -2.25 -9.53 12.39
C PHE A 103 -1.60 -10.36 13.50
N HIS A 104 -2.36 -10.74 14.52
CA HIS A 104 -1.82 -11.56 15.61
C HIS A 104 -1.15 -12.82 15.03
N GLU A 105 0.06 -13.13 15.49
CA GLU A 105 0.89 -14.25 15.00
C GLU A 105 1.42 -14.13 13.55
N SER A 106 1.20 -13.00 12.88
CA SER A 106 1.82 -12.77 11.57
C SER A 106 3.33 -12.52 11.70
N ASN A 107 4.09 -13.07 10.76
CA ASN A 107 5.51 -12.81 10.63
C ASN A 107 5.73 -11.60 9.72
N LEU A 108 6.49 -10.61 10.19
CA LEU A 108 6.96 -9.52 9.34
C LEU A 108 7.99 -10.09 8.37
N ILE A 109 7.66 -10.05 7.08
CA ILE A 109 8.60 -10.41 6.01
C ILE A 109 9.28 -9.11 5.57
N ASN A 110 10.60 -9.13 5.43
CA ASN A 110 11.34 -7.99 4.92
C ASN A 110 11.01 -7.79 3.42
N ASP A 111 10.71 -6.55 3.02
CA ASP A 111 10.36 -6.17 1.64
C ASP A 111 11.39 -6.61 0.59
N SER A 112 12.63 -6.83 1.03
CA SER A 112 13.73 -7.33 0.19
C SER A 112 13.70 -8.83 -0.03
N VAL A 113 12.70 -9.57 0.45
CA VAL A 113 12.77 -11.04 0.50
C VAL A 113 11.67 -11.66 -0.35
N LYS A 114 12.08 -12.42 -1.38
CA LYS A 114 11.17 -13.17 -2.24
C LYS A 114 11.08 -14.61 -1.78
N ARG A 115 9.85 -15.13 -1.70
CA ARG A 115 9.60 -16.56 -1.52
C ARG A 115 9.88 -17.29 -2.83
N MET A 116 10.74 -18.27 -2.77
CA MET A 116 11.15 -19.10 -3.90
C MET A 116 10.19 -20.29 -4.09
N PRO A 117 10.15 -20.91 -5.29
CA PRO A 117 9.27 -22.05 -5.57
C PRO A 117 9.52 -23.27 -4.66
N ASP A 118 10.72 -23.40 -4.11
CA ASP A 118 11.11 -24.44 -3.15
C ASP A 118 10.66 -24.13 -1.70
N GLY A 119 9.94 -23.02 -1.49
CA GLY A 119 9.48 -22.57 -0.18
C GLY A 119 10.52 -21.79 0.62
N SER A 120 11.75 -21.64 0.12
CA SER A 120 12.80 -20.85 0.77
C SER A 120 12.58 -19.34 0.57
N PHE A 121 13.23 -18.53 1.41
CA PHE A 121 13.19 -17.08 1.32
C PHE A 121 14.59 -16.57 0.93
N LYS A 122 14.71 -15.78 -0.15
CA LYS A 122 15.99 -15.14 -0.51
C LYS A 122 15.88 -13.63 -0.51
N LYS A 123 16.90 -12.99 0.03
CA LYS A 123 17.11 -11.56 -0.07
C LYS A 123 17.44 -11.20 -1.53
N LEU A 124 16.67 -10.28 -2.10
CA LEU A 124 16.95 -9.61 -3.35
C LEU A 124 18.09 -8.63 -3.08
N GLU A 125 19.28 -8.96 -3.58
CA GLU A 125 20.35 -7.99 -3.73
C GLU A 125 20.03 -7.15 -4.97
N ILE A 126 19.63 -5.91 -4.75
CA ILE A 126 19.45 -4.95 -5.83
C ILE A 126 20.85 -4.42 -6.13
N ASN A 127 21.50 -4.97 -7.16
CA ASN A 127 22.64 -4.30 -7.77
C ASN A 127 22.08 -3.09 -8.53
N ILE A 128 22.28 -1.92 -7.95
CA ILE A 128 22.11 -0.67 -8.69
C ILE A 128 23.36 -0.59 -9.56
N ASP A 129 23.24 -1.03 -10.81
CA ASP A 129 24.25 -0.72 -11.81
C ASP A 129 24.16 0.80 -12.05
N ASP A 130 25.17 1.53 -11.55
CA ASP A 130 25.36 2.95 -11.82
C ASP A 130 25.70 3.11 -13.32
N GLU A 131 24.71 3.50 -14.13
CA GLU A 131 24.88 3.98 -15.51
C GLU A 131 24.60 5.49 -15.61
#